data_AF-A0A7M7PGV8-F1
#
_entry.id   AF-A0A7M7PGV8-F1
#
_cell.length_a   1.000
_cell.length_b   1.000
_cell.length_c   1.000
_cell.angle_alpha   90.00
_cell.angle_beta   90.00
_cell.angle_gamma   90.00
#
_symmetry.space_group_name_H-M   'P 1'
#
loop_
_entity.id
_entity.type
_entity.pdbx_description
1 polymer ?
#
loop_
_entity_poly.entity_id
_entity_poly.type
_entity_poly.pdbx_seq_one_letter_code
_entity_poly.pdbx_strand_id
1 'polypeptide(L)'
;MVERIEEHDGIPDVLYQLSSNISTAVKADEVFLFMVGAQENSLYLCSEGEECIQLTPFAPIDPGTNIVAHVAHSRQPVFSEDILGDERFPLGTGRDGSLAKSVLSLPLIQPNGEIVAVIELSRQVGSPPFTQQEKQVCNVSL
;
A
#
# COMPACT_ATOMS: atom_id res chain seq x y z
N MET A 1 -8.19 -27.67 6.37
CA MET A 1 -6.74 -27.63 6.10
C MET A 1 -6.54 -26.33 5.37
N VAL A 2 -6.09 -25.30 6.09
CA VAL A 2 -6.16 -23.91 5.64
C VAL A 2 -4.74 -23.46 5.41
N GLU A 3 -4.41 -23.13 4.16
CA GLU A 3 -3.10 -22.61 3.80
C GLU A 3 -2.87 -21.32 4.62
N ARG A 4 -1.82 -21.36 5.43
CA ARG A 4 -1.42 -20.21 6.25
C ARG A 4 -0.78 -19.20 5.30
N ILE A 5 -0.91 -17.92 5.62
CA ILE A 5 -0.15 -16.83 4.97
C ILE A 5 1.37 -17.09 5.05
N GLU A 6 1.81 -18.01 5.92
CA GLU A 6 3.16 -18.57 6.04
C GLU A 6 3.58 -19.55 4.91
N GLU A 7 2.70 -20.03 4.02
CA GLU A 7 3.06 -21.03 2.99
C GLU A 7 3.53 -20.43 1.65
N HIS A 8 3.54 -19.10 1.52
CA HIS A 8 4.18 -18.45 0.38
C HIS A 8 5.57 -17.95 0.77
N ASP A 9 6.49 -18.90 1.01
CA ASP A 9 7.91 -18.63 1.22
C ASP A 9 8.42 -17.62 0.17
N GLY A 10 8.69 -16.38 0.62
CA GLY A 10 9.29 -15.31 -0.18
C GLY A 10 8.35 -14.37 -0.93
N ILE A 11 7.02 -14.57 -0.98
CA ILE A 11 6.13 -13.60 -1.65
C ILE A 11 6.21 -12.21 -1.00
N PRO A 12 6.11 -12.06 0.33
CA PRO A 12 6.25 -10.76 0.97
C PRO A 12 7.58 -10.08 0.62
N ASP A 13 8.70 -10.81 0.60
CA ASP A 13 10.03 -10.28 0.27
C ASP A 13 10.10 -9.81 -1.20
N VAL A 14 9.56 -10.59 -2.13
CA VAL A 14 9.51 -10.22 -3.56
C VAL A 14 8.65 -8.98 -3.77
N LEU A 15 7.47 -8.92 -3.14
CA LEU A 15 6.57 -7.77 -3.24
C LEU A 15 7.16 -6.53 -2.57
N TYR A 16 7.90 -6.70 -1.48
CA TYR A 16 8.62 -5.62 -0.81
C TYR A 16 9.67 -5.03 -1.74
N GLN A 17 10.50 -5.88 -2.37
CA GLN A 17 11.49 -5.43 -3.35
C GLN A 17 10.84 -4.76 -4.58
N LEU A 18 9.72 -5.30 -5.07
CA LEU A 18 8.96 -4.71 -6.15
C LEU A 18 8.47 -3.29 -5.78
N SER A 19 7.95 -3.12 -4.56
CA SER A 19 7.47 -1.84 -4.06
C SER A 19 8.59 -0.79 -4.03
N SER A 20 9.80 -1.18 -3.58
CA SER A 20 10.99 -0.33 -3.59
C SER A 20 11.43 0.09 -5.01
N ASN A 21 11.31 -0.83 -5.98
CA ASN A 21 11.62 -0.52 -7.37
C ASN A 21 10.62 0.48 -7.97
N ILE A 22 9.32 0.30 -7.70
CA ILE A 22 8.28 1.24 -8.13
C ILE A 22 8.52 2.61 -7.50
N SER A 23 8.79 2.65 -6.19
CA SER A 23 9.12 3.88 -5.46
C SER A 23 10.25 4.66 -6.13
N THR A 24 11.32 3.97 -6.51
CA THR A 24 12.44 4.58 -7.24
C THR A 24 12.02 5.12 -8.60
N ALA A 25 11.21 4.39 -9.37
CA ALA A 25 10.75 4.78 -10.69
C ALA A 25 9.88 6.05 -10.68
N VAL A 26 9.02 6.19 -9.68
CA VAL A 26 8.17 7.39 -9.48
C VAL A 26 8.77 8.42 -8.52
N LYS A 27 10.02 8.18 -8.11
CA LYS A 27 10.82 9.00 -7.19
C LYS A 27 10.11 9.28 -5.87
N ALA A 28 9.26 8.39 -5.35
CA ALA A 28 8.54 8.61 -4.10
C ALA A 28 9.51 8.82 -2.92
N ASP A 29 9.07 9.56 -1.91
CA ASP A 29 9.89 9.86 -0.74
C ASP A 29 9.85 8.70 0.26
N GLU A 30 8.71 8.02 0.36
CA GLU A 30 8.52 6.80 1.16
C GLU A 30 7.63 5.79 0.43
N VAL A 31 7.82 4.52 0.77
CA VAL A 31 7.01 3.40 0.31
C VAL A 31 6.65 2.49 1.48
N PHE A 32 5.41 2.01 1.49
CA PHE A 32 4.91 1.07 2.47
C PHE A 32 4.15 -0.05 1.75
N LEU A 33 4.36 -1.29 2.16
CA LEU A 33 3.66 -2.46 1.64
C LEU A 33 2.75 -3.01 2.74
N PHE A 34 1.48 -3.26 2.40
CA PHE A 34 0.49 -3.83 3.30
C PHE A 34 -0.02 -5.15 2.73
N MET A 35 0.20 -6.26 3.43
CA MET A 35 -0.35 -7.56 3.05
C MET A 35 -1.80 -7.68 3.50
N VAL A 36 -2.63 -8.30 2.65
CA VAL A 36 -4.01 -8.63 2.99
C VAL A 36 -4.05 -9.99 3.67
N GLY A 37 -4.57 -10.03 4.89
CA GLY A 37 -4.78 -11.28 5.62
C GLY A 37 -5.92 -12.10 5.02
N ALA A 38 -5.62 -13.33 4.59
CA ALA A 38 -6.56 -14.25 3.94
C ALA A 38 -7.81 -14.60 4.77
N GLN A 39 -7.78 -14.48 6.10
CA GLN A 39 -8.87 -14.88 7.00
C GLN A 39 -9.50 -13.75 7.82
N GLU A 40 -8.77 -12.65 8.04
CA GLU A 40 -9.14 -11.65 9.05
C GLU A 40 -9.65 -10.32 8.46
N ASN A 41 -9.80 -10.23 7.13
CA ASN A 41 -10.16 -8.99 6.42
C ASN A 41 -9.38 -7.79 6.98
N SER A 42 -8.08 -7.98 7.18
CA SER A 42 -7.18 -7.06 7.89
C SER A 42 -5.90 -6.88 7.12
N LEU A 43 -5.31 -5.71 7.26
CA LEU A 43 -4.03 -5.31 6.68
C LEU A 43 -2.90 -5.52 7.68
N TYR A 44 -1.77 -5.99 7.17
CA TYR A 44 -0.53 -6.12 7.92
C TYR A 44 0.56 -5.30 7.24
N LEU A 45 1.23 -4.43 7.98
CA LEU A 45 2.35 -3.64 7.48
C LEU A 45 3.62 -4.50 7.42
N CYS A 46 4.28 -4.47 6.26
CA CYS A 46 5.58 -5.08 6.06
C CYS A 46 6.71 -4.18 6.57
N SER A 47 7.66 -4.77 7.30
CA SER A 47 8.91 -4.12 7.69
C SER A 47 10.10 -5.07 7.51
N GLU A 48 11.28 -4.52 7.21
CA GLU A 48 12.51 -5.30 7.18
C GLU A 48 12.81 -5.91 8.55
N GLY A 49 13.01 -7.23 8.58
CA GLY A 49 13.55 -7.97 9.72
C GLY A 49 14.99 -8.43 9.45
N GLU A 50 15.59 -9.16 10.39
CA GLU A 50 16.98 -9.63 10.25
C GLU A 50 17.15 -10.69 9.14
N GLU A 51 16.15 -11.55 8.92
CA GLU A 51 16.22 -12.64 7.95
C GLU A 51 15.16 -12.54 6.84
N CYS A 52 13.97 -12.02 7.16
CA CYS A 52 12.85 -11.88 6.23
C CYS A 52 11.97 -10.69 6.61
N ILE A 53 11.05 -10.33 5.71
CA ILE A 53 10.01 -9.34 5.99
C ILE A 53 9.12 -9.78 7.16
N GLN A 54 8.95 -8.90 8.13
CA GLN A 54 8.01 -9.07 9.24
C GLN A 54 6.66 -8.43 8.92
N LEU A 55 5.59 -9.07 9.39
CA LEU A 55 4.21 -8.59 9.25
C LEU A 55 3.68 -8.14 10.61
N THR A 56 3.30 -6.88 10.70
CA THR A 56 2.68 -6.31 11.91
C THR A 56 1.22 -5.95 11.65
N PRO A 57 0.27 -6.29 12.54
CA PRO A 57 -1.13 -5.89 12.36
C PRO A 57 -1.24 -4.37 12.22
N PHE A 58 -1.99 -3.91 11.22
CA PHE A 58 -2.14 -2.49 10.93
C PHE A 58 -3.57 -1.99 11.14
N ALA A 59 -4.52 -2.46 10.31
CA ALA A 59 -5.90 -2.00 10.35
C ALA A 59 -6.87 -3.00 9.71
N PRO A 60 -8.16 -3.02 10.10
CA PRO A 60 -9.18 -3.74 9.33
C PRO A 60 -9.39 -3.11 7.95
N ILE A 61 -9.89 -3.91 7.00
CA ILE A 61 -10.27 -3.44 5.66
C ILE A 61 -11.71 -2.91 5.73
N ASP A 62 -11.85 -1.62 6.05
CA ASP A 62 -13.12 -0.91 6.18
C ASP A 62 -13.10 0.41 5.37
N PRO A 63 -14.04 0.63 4.42
CA PRO A 63 -14.12 1.90 3.70
C PRO A 63 -14.37 3.09 4.64
N GLY A 64 -13.85 4.27 4.28
CA GLY A 64 -14.07 5.51 5.04
C GLY A 64 -13.13 5.69 6.25
N THR A 65 -12.00 4.98 6.26
CA THR A 65 -10.98 5.09 7.31
C THR A 65 -9.69 5.73 6.77
N ASN A 66 -8.70 4.92 6.40
CA ASN A 66 -7.46 5.35 5.75
C ASN A 66 -7.46 4.90 4.28
N ILE A 67 -6.54 5.48 3.51
CA ILE A 67 -6.46 5.25 2.06
C ILE A 67 -6.16 3.80 1.69
N VAL A 68 -5.29 3.10 2.43
CA VAL A 68 -4.92 1.72 2.12
C VAL A 68 -6.06 0.73 2.39
N ALA A 69 -6.84 0.93 3.46
CA ALA A 69 -8.05 0.16 3.72
C ALA A 69 -9.11 0.38 2.63
N HIS A 70 -9.27 1.64 2.18
CA HIS A 70 -10.17 1.95 1.07
C HIS A 70 -9.74 1.27 -0.24
N VAL A 71 -8.45 1.29 -0.58
CA VAL A 71 -7.91 0.61 -1.76
C VAL A 71 -8.07 -0.90 -1.65
N ALA A 72 -7.81 -1.48 -0.48
CA ALA A 72 -7.99 -2.90 -0.24
C ALA A 72 -9.46 -3.33 -0.43
N HIS A 73 -10.40 -2.50 0.03
CA HIS A 73 -11.83 -2.74 -0.11
C HIS A 73 -12.31 -2.60 -1.55
N SER A 74 -11.98 -1.47 -2.21
CA SER A 74 -12.45 -1.12 -3.55
C SER A 74 -11.73 -1.87 -4.67
N ARG A 75 -10.51 -2.35 -4.41
CA ARG A 75 -9.59 -2.93 -5.40
C ARG A 75 -9.33 -2.00 -6.58
N GLN A 76 -9.37 -0.69 -6.34
CA GLN A 76 -9.09 0.34 -7.33
C GLN A 76 -7.91 1.19 -6.86
N PRO A 77 -7.00 1.59 -7.77
CA PRO A 77 -5.94 2.51 -7.42
C PRO A 77 -6.54 3.87 -7.03
N VAL A 78 -5.96 4.49 -6.01
CA VAL A 78 -6.35 5.82 -5.55
C VAL A 78 -5.14 6.74 -5.57
N PHE A 79 -5.42 7.96 -6.02
CA PHE A 79 -4.48 9.07 -5.96
C PHE A 79 -5.07 10.23 -5.17
N SER A 80 -4.26 10.77 -4.26
CA SER A 80 -4.56 11.98 -3.50
C SER A 80 -3.40 12.96 -3.60
N GLU A 81 -3.68 14.21 -3.96
CA GLU A 81 -2.68 15.31 -3.96
C GLU A 81 -2.50 15.92 -2.57
N ASP A 82 -3.50 15.76 -1.72
CA ASP A 82 -3.52 16.29 -0.36
C ASP A 82 -4.22 15.32 0.60
N ILE A 83 -3.51 14.29 1.04
CA ILE A 83 -4.04 13.25 1.93
C ILE A 83 -4.47 13.79 3.30
N LEU A 84 -3.94 14.93 3.73
CA LEU A 84 -4.27 15.55 5.02
C LEU A 84 -5.63 16.25 5.00
N GLY A 85 -6.10 16.65 3.81
CA GLY A 85 -7.40 17.31 3.60
C GLY A 85 -8.41 16.46 2.82
N ASP A 86 -8.07 15.22 2.49
CA ASP A 86 -8.91 14.35 1.67
C ASP A 86 -10.00 13.69 2.53
N GLU A 87 -11.21 14.25 2.51
CA GLU A 87 -12.34 13.79 3.33
C GLU A 87 -12.75 12.33 3.08
N ARG A 88 -12.32 11.73 1.96
CA ARG A 88 -12.51 10.30 1.68
C ARG A 88 -11.73 9.41 2.65
N PHE A 89 -10.65 9.94 3.23
CA PHE A 89 -9.71 9.25 4.10
C PHE A 89 -9.53 10.06 5.39
N PRO A 90 -10.51 10.05 6.32
CA PRO A 90 -10.44 10.85 7.55
C PRO A 90 -9.23 10.51 8.45
N LEU A 91 -8.62 9.33 8.27
CA LEU A 91 -7.38 8.95 8.96
C LEU A 91 -6.13 9.13 8.08
N GLY A 92 -6.26 9.67 6.86
CA GLY A 92 -5.18 9.84 5.90
C GLY A 92 -4.50 8.52 5.56
N THR A 93 -3.20 8.43 5.86
CA THR A 93 -2.39 7.21 5.72
C THR A 93 -2.61 6.21 6.85
N GLY A 94 -3.26 6.61 7.96
CA GLY A 94 -3.46 5.80 9.16
C GLY A 94 -2.20 5.55 9.99
N ARG A 95 -1.05 6.11 9.59
CA ARG A 95 0.23 5.98 10.32
C ARG A 95 0.48 7.23 11.17
N ASP A 96 0.72 7.02 12.46
CA ASP A 96 1.04 8.11 13.39
C ASP A 96 2.30 8.87 12.96
N GLY A 97 2.24 10.20 12.99
CA GLY A 97 3.37 11.06 12.63
C GLY A 97 3.73 11.08 11.14
N SER A 98 2.91 10.50 10.26
CA SER A 98 3.14 10.56 8.81
C SER A 98 3.25 12.00 8.30
N LEU A 99 4.28 12.28 7.51
CA LEU A 99 4.49 13.57 6.84
C LEU A 99 3.98 13.56 5.39
N ALA A 100 3.22 12.54 4.99
CA ALA A 100 2.70 12.41 3.64
C ALA A 100 1.76 13.58 3.29
N LYS A 101 1.94 14.12 2.09
CA LYS A 101 1.09 15.15 1.48
C LYS A 101 0.37 14.61 0.26
N SER A 102 1.10 14.04 -0.70
CA SER A 102 0.51 13.38 -1.85
C SER A 102 0.77 11.88 -1.78
N VAL A 103 -0.25 11.07 -2.09
CA VAL A 103 -0.22 9.62 -1.93
C VAL A 103 -0.75 8.93 -3.19
N LEU A 104 -0.03 7.92 -3.65
CA LEU A 104 -0.49 6.89 -4.58
C LEU A 104 -0.69 5.59 -3.80
N SER A 105 -1.88 5.01 -3.85
CA SER A 105 -2.17 3.74 -3.20
C SER A 105 -2.71 2.74 -4.25
N LEU A 106 -2.04 1.59 -4.36
CA LEU A 106 -2.16 0.67 -5.49
C LEU A 106 -2.52 -0.73 -4.98
N PRO A 107 -3.60 -1.34 -5.48
CA PRO A 107 -3.91 -2.72 -5.14
C PRO A 107 -3.03 -3.67 -5.96
N LEU A 108 -2.52 -4.74 -5.33
CA LEU A 108 -1.92 -5.88 -6.01
C LEU A 108 -2.95 -7.01 -6.06
N ILE A 109 -3.40 -7.33 -7.28
CA ILE A 109 -4.53 -8.24 -7.51
C ILE A 109 -4.03 -9.45 -8.30
N GLN A 110 -4.32 -10.65 -7.82
CA GLN A 110 -4.04 -11.89 -8.52
C GLN A 110 -4.94 -12.05 -9.76
N PRO A 111 -4.55 -12.89 -10.74
CA PRO A 111 -5.38 -13.16 -11.92
C PRO A 111 -6.79 -13.69 -11.62
N ASN A 112 -7.00 -14.29 -10.44
CA ASN A 112 -8.32 -14.76 -9.98
C ASN A 112 -9.21 -13.60 -9.44
N GLY A 113 -8.70 -12.38 -9.36
CA GLY A 113 -9.39 -11.19 -8.86
C GLY A 113 -9.26 -10.96 -7.36
N GLU A 114 -8.51 -11.79 -6.63
CA GLU A 114 -8.23 -11.61 -5.21
C GLU A 114 -7.12 -10.59 -4.99
N ILE A 115 -7.29 -9.73 -3.99
CA ILE A 115 -6.25 -8.78 -3.60
C ILE A 115 -5.29 -9.45 -2.62
N VAL A 116 -3.98 -9.33 -2.86
CA VAL A 116 -2.94 -9.89 -1.99
C VAL A 116 -2.24 -8.83 -1.14
N ALA A 117 -2.13 -7.61 -1.66
CA ALA A 117 -1.46 -6.53 -0.96
C ALA A 117 -1.89 -5.15 -1.49
N VAL A 118 -1.49 -4.11 -0.78
CA VAL A 118 -1.59 -2.71 -1.19
C VAL A 118 -0.21 -2.06 -1.06
N ILE A 119 0.23 -1.37 -2.11
CA ILE A 119 1.43 -0.51 -2.07
C ILE A 119 0.96 0.92 -1.82
N GLU A 120 1.55 1.60 -0.86
CA GLU A 120 1.39 3.04 -0.65
C GLU A 120 2.71 3.77 -0.91
N LEU A 121 2.68 4.77 -1.79
CA LEU A 121 3.81 5.61 -2.15
C LEU A 121 3.46 7.04 -1.78
N SER A 122 4.35 7.75 -1.07
CA SER A 122 4.07 9.11 -0.63
C SER A 122 5.14 10.12 -1.03
N ARG A 123 4.67 11.34 -1.27
CA ARG A 123 5.46 12.57 -1.25
C ARG A 123 5.19 13.28 0.06
N GLN A 124 6.25 13.71 0.73
CA GLN A 124 6.13 14.44 1.99
C GLN A 124 5.76 15.92 1.75
N VAL A 125 5.36 16.60 2.82
CA VAL A 125 5.19 18.05 2.81
C VAL A 125 6.46 18.75 2.31
N GLY A 126 6.32 19.59 1.29
CA GLY A 126 7.43 20.31 0.66
C GLY A 126 7.93 19.68 -0.65
N SER A 127 7.62 18.40 -0.90
CA SER A 127 7.87 17.74 -2.18
C SER A 127 6.79 18.09 -3.22
N PRO A 128 7.14 18.17 -4.52
CA PRO A 128 6.15 18.33 -5.57
C PRO A 128 5.22 17.10 -5.63
N PRO A 129 3.92 17.27 -5.94
CA PRO A 129 3.02 16.14 -6.17
C PRO A 129 3.50 15.24 -7.31
N PHE A 130 3.05 13.99 -7.31
CA PHE A 130 3.31 13.08 -8.43
C PHE A 130 2.78 13.65 -9.74
N THR A 131 3.60 13.58 -10.78
CA THR A 131 3.25 13.99 -12.14
C THR A 131 2.28 13.00 -12.79
N GLN A 132 1.62 13.39 -13.88
CA GLN A 132 0.75 12.47 -14.62
C GLN A 132 1.49 11.25 -15.19
N GLN A 133 2.76 11.43 -15.60
CA GLN A 133 3.59 10.33 -16.09
C GLN A 133 3.90 9.33 -14.97
N GLU A 134 4.25 9.81 -13.78
CA GLU A 134 4.49 8.95 -12.61
C GLU A 134 3.21 8.21 -12.19
N LYS A 135 2.04 8.87 -12.21
CA LYS A 135 0.75 8.21 -11.99
C LYS A 135 0.48 7.09 -13.00
N GLN A 136 0.84 7.30 -14.28
CA GLN A 136 0.66 6.31 -15.34
C GLN A 136 1.57 5.09 -15.15
N VAL A 137 2.81 5.27 -14.68
CA VAL A 137 3.72 4.16 -14.33
C VAL A 137 3.11 3.25 -13.27
N CYS A 138 2.29 3.80 -12.36
CA CYS A 138 1.62 3.03 -11.32
C CYS A 138 0.26 2.46 -11.75
N ASN A 139 -0.29 2.89 -12.89
CA ASN A 139 -1.62 2.48 -13.38
C ASN A 139 -1.56 1.37 -14.44
N VAL A 140 -0.36 0.86 -14.76
CA VAL A 140 -0.23 -0.34 -15.59
C VAL A 140 -0.66 -1.52 -14.74
N SER A 141 -1.68 -2.24 -15.18
CA SER A 141 -2.17 -3.44 -14.52
C SER A 141 -1.02 -4.44 -14.34
N LEU A 142 -0.57 -4.62 -13.10
CA LEU A 142 0.27 -5.73 -12.66
C LEU A 142 -0.62 -6.92 -12.30
#